data_AF-A0A2E2MTP1-F1
#
_entry.id   AF-A0A2E2MTP1-F1
#
_cell.length_a   1.000
_cell.length_b   1.000
_cell.length_c   1.000
_cell.angle_alpha   90.00
_cell.angle_beta   90.00
_cell.angle_gamma   90.00
#
_symmetry.space_group_name_H-M   'P 1'
#
loop_
_entity.id
_entity.type
_entity.pdbx_description
1 polymer ?
#
loop_
_entity_poly.entity_id
_entity_poly.type
_entity_poly.pdbx_seq_one_letter_code
_entity_poly.pdbx_strand_id
1 'polypeptide(L)'
;MTDSKTNVKKQSTWIRLAYMVLFGVFLIPLGRFVLGFIIIGQFLVVLVKGRDNDNLRNLGQALGEWIYRGILFLTFNTEVKPFPFEEWPVMEPSSGYSADSEADQAEDADIVETEVVADDDSNIPTFVASEEAEQSDGDEPGKDK
;
A
#
# COMPACT_ATOMS: atom_id res chain seq x y z
N MET A 1 -27.72 2.24 -44.04
CA MET A 1 -26.86 2.63 -42.89
C MET A 1 -27.68 3.52 -41.96
N THR A 2 -28.45 2.95 -41.02
CA THR A 2 -29.14 3.74 -39.95
C THR A 2 -29.81 2.81 -38.92
N ASP A 3 -29.04 1.98 -38.22
CA ASP A 3 -29.55 1.17 -37.09
C ASP A 3 -29.16 1.69 -35.70
N SER A 4 -28.54 2.88 -35.62
CA SER A 4 -28.05 3.42 -34.35
C SER A 4 -29.14 4.03 -33.46
N LYS A 5 -30.39 4.20 -33.94
CA LYS A 5 -31.45 4.90 -33.17
C LYS A 5 -32.16 4.02 -32.13
N THR A 6 -32.00 2.70 -32.18
CA THR A 6 -32.73 1.75 -31.30
C THR A 6 -32.04 1.55 -29.95
N ASN A 7 -30.70 1.60 -29.90
CA ASN A 7 -29.95 1.40 -28.65
C ASN A 7 -29.95 2.65 -27.75
N VAL A 8 -29.90 3.85 -28.34
CA VAL A 8 -29.88 5.13 -27.60
C VAL A 8 -31.24 5.42 -26.93
N LYS A 9 -32.33 4.79 -27.37
CA LYS A 9 -33.67 4.89 -26.75
C LYS A 9 -33.96 3.84 -25.69
N LYS A 10 -33.05 2.88 -25.44
CA LYS A 10 -33.25 1.91 -24.35
C LYS A 10 -33.07 2.64 -23.02
N GLN A 11 -34.18 2.85 -22.32
CA GLN A 11 -34.26 3.40 -20.96
C GLN A 11 -33.27 2.71 -20.00
N SER A 12 -33.03 1.41 -20.19
CA SER A 12 -32.06 0.62 -19.41
C SER A 12 -30.61 1.12 -19.51
N THR A 13 -30.21 1.77 -20.60
CA THR A 13 -28.86 2.31 -20.75
C THR A 13 -28.73 3.66 -20.04
N TRP A 14 -29.76 4.50 -20.14
CA TRP A 14 -29.81 5.80 -19.47
C TRP A 14 -29.95 5.68 -17.95
N ILE A 15 -30.69 4.69 -17.45
CA ILE A 15 -30.77 4.44 -16.01
C ILE A 15 -29.41 3.99 -15.47
N ARG A 16 -28.66 3.16 -16.22
CA ARG A 16 -27.29 2.76 -15.87
C ARG A 16 -26.36 3.98 -15.84
N LEU A 17 -26.47 4.88 -16.82
CA LEU A 17 -25.72 6.14 -16.85
C LEU A 17 -26.08 7.04 -15.66
N ALA A 18 -27.36 7.17 -15.32
CA ALA A 18 -27.81 7.95 -14.17
C ALA A 18 -27.21 7.39 -12.87
N TYR A 19 -27.18 6.06 -12.71
CA TYR A 19 -26.52 5.42 -11.56
C TYR A 19 -25.00 5.61 -11.59
N MET A 20 -24.33 5.55 -12.75
CA MET A 20 -22.90 5.86 -12.84
C MET A 20 -22.59 7.29 -12.39
N VAL A 21 -23.39 8.27 -12.81
CA VAL A 21 -23.22 9.66 -12.39
C VAL A 21 -23.49 9.79 -10.88
N LEU A 22 -24.57 9.19 -10.38
CA LEU A 22 -24.88 9.20 -8.95
C LEU A 22 -23.75 8.59 -8.10
N PHE A 23 -23.30 7.40 -8.46
CA PHE A 23 -22.23 6.72 -7.72
C PHE A 23 -20.87 7.39 -7.90
N GLY A 24 -20.51 7.73 -9.13
CA GLY A 24 -19.20 8.29 -9.47
C GLY A 24 -18.97 9.71 -9.01
N VAL A 25 -19.98 10.57 -9.14
CA VAL A 25 -19.86 12.01 -8.88
C VAL A 25 -20.29 12.37 -7.47
N PHE A 26 -21.27 11.66 -6.88
CA PHE A 26 -21.79 12.01 -5.56
C PHE A 26 -21.30 11.04 -4.48
N LEU A 27 -21.56 9.74 -4.64
CA LEU A 27 -21.31 8.78 -3.55
C LEU A 27 -19.82 8.50 -3.35
N ILE A 28 -19.04 8.21 -4.40
CA ILE A 28 -17.60 7.92 -4.26
C ILE A 28 -16.84 9.11 -3.64
N PRO A 29 -17.01 10.37 -4.09
CA PRO A 29 -16.34 11.51 -3.46
C PRO A 29 -16.77 11.72 -2.02
N LEU A 30 -18.06 11.50 -1.69
CA LEU A 30 -18.54 11.55 -0.31
C LEU A 30 -17.90 10.45 0.55
N GLY A 31 -17.79 9.23 0.04
CA GLY A 31 -17.10 8.13 0.73
C GLY A 31 -15.62 8.43 0.96
N ARG A 32 -14.94 9.03 -0.03
CA ARG A 32 -13.55 9.50 0.13
C ARG A 32 -13.43 10.58 1.19
N PHE A 33 -14.40 11.49 1.28
CA PHE A 33 -14.43 12.51 2.33
C PHE A 33 -14.55 11.87 3.71
N VAL A 34 -15.50 10.94 3.90
CA VAL A 34 -15.65 10.17 5.14
C VAL A 34 -14.39 9.38 5.48
N LEU A 35 -13.75 8.76 4.48
CA LEU A 35 -12.48 8.06 4.66
C LEU A 35 -11.40 8.98 5.22
N GLY A 36 -11.34 10.23 4.74
CA GLY A 36 -10.46 11.26 5.30
C GLY A 36 -10.70 11.52 6.79
N PHE A 37 -11.96 11.60 7.22
CA PHE A 37 -12.29 11.73 8.65
C PHE A 37 -11.87 10.50 9.46
N ILE A 38 -12.06 9.30 8.93
CA ILE A 38 -11.66 8.06 9.60
C ILE A 38 -10.14 8.06 9.81
N ILE A 39 -9.35 8.43 8.79
CA ILE A 39 -7.90 8.50 8.88
C ILE A 39 -7.45 9.48 9.95
N ILE A 40 -7.99 10.71 9.92
CA ILE A 40 -7.65 11.74 10.91
C ILE A 40 -8.09 11.31 12.32
N GLY A 41 -9.30 10.75 12.44
CA GLY A 41 -9.83 10.23 13.70
C GLY A 41 -8.96 9.12 14.29
N GLN A 42 -8.53 8.16 13.47
CA GLN A 42 -7.64 7.07 13.91
C GLN A 42 -6.31 7.63 14.41
N PHE A 43 -5.72 8.56 13.66
CA PHE A 43 -4.45 9.18 14.03
C PHE A 43 -4.55 9.94 15.37
N LEU A 44 -5.63 10.71 15.58
CA LEU A 44 -5.88 11.40 16.84
C LEU A 44 -6.12 10.43 18.00
N VAL A 45 -6.81 9.32 17.77
CA VAL A 45 -7.05 8.29 18.80
C VAL A 45 -5.73 7.67 19.25
N VAL A 46 -4.88 7.27 18.30
CA VAL A 46 -3.55 6.73 18.62
C VAL A 46 -2.71 7.75 19.40
N LEU A 47 -2.75 9.03 18.99
CA LEU A 47 -1.98 10.09 19.66
C LEU A 47 -2.44 10.32 21.12
N VAL A 48 -3.74 10.23 21.39
CA VAL A 48 -4.29 10.51 22.73
C VAL A 48 -4.31 9.27 23.63
N LYS A 49 -4.63 8.09 23.08
CA LYS A 49 -4.83 6.86 23.85
C LYS A 49 -3.64 5.91 23.80
N GLY A 50 -2.65 6.13 22.94
CA GLY A 50 -1.53 5.21 22.71
C GLY A 50 -1.91 3.94 21.95
N ARG A 51 -3.20 3.61 21.86
CA ARG A 51 -3.74 2.43 21.17
C ARG A 51 -4.68 2.81 20.05
N ASP A 52 -4.77 1.94 19.05
CA ASP A 52 -5.67 2.11 17.92
C ASP A 52 -7.11 1.65 18.26
N ASN A 53 -8.09 2.03 17.43
CA ASN A 53 -9.49 1.65 17.64
C ASN A 53 -9.98 0.68 16.56
N ASP A 54 -10.27 -0.56 16.98
CA ASP A 54 -10.73 -1.64 16.09
C ASP A 54 -11.98 -1.28 15.28
N ASN A 55 -12.91 -0.52 15.88
CA ASN A 55 -14.15 -0.14 15.21
C ASN A 55 -13.91 0.84 14.06
N LEU A 56 -13.04 1.84 14.25
CA LEU A 56 -12.68 2.80 13.19
C LEU A 56 -11.89 2.11 12.07
N ARG A 57 -11.02 1.17 12.45
CA ARG A 57 -10.25 0.36 11.50
C ARG A 57 -11.17 -0.50 10.65
N ASN A 58 -12.10 -1.23 11.27
CA ASN A 58 -13.07 -2.06 10.57
C ASN A 58 -13.98 -1.20 9.66
N LEU A 59 -14.46 -0.05 10.15
CA LEU A 59 -15.23 0.89 9.33
C LEU A 59 -14.44 1.39 8.11
N GLY A 60 -13.16 1.74 8.28
CA GLY A 60 -12.29 2.14 7.18
C GLY A 60 -12.08 1.03 6.14
N GLN A 61 -11.93 -0.21 6.61
CA GLN A 61 -11.81 -1.39 5.76
C GLN A 61 -13.09 -1.64 4.94
N ALA A 62 -14.25 -1.62 5.59
CA ALA A 62 -15.55 -1.76 4.95
C ALA A 62 -15.82 -0.63 3.93
N LEU A 63 -15.46 0.61 4.28
CA LEU A 63 -15.60 1.77 3.40
C LEU A 63 -14.68 1.65 2.17
N GLY A 64 -13.44 1.18 2.36
CA GLY A 64 -12.49 0.94 1.27
C GLY A 64 -13.01 -0.10 0.27
N GLU A 65 -13.55 -1.21 0.77
CA GLU A 65 -14.18 -2.23 -0.08
C GLU A 65 -15.41 -1.68 -0.81
N TRP A 66 -16.24 -0.89 -0.13
CA TRP A 66 -17.40 -0.25 -0.75
C TRP A 66 -16.99 0.66 -1.91
N ILE A 67 -15.91 1.45 -1.77
CA ILE A 67 -15.37 2.29 -2.86
C ILE A 67 -14.91 1.41 -4.03
N TYR A 68 -14.19 0.32 -3.76
CA TYR A 68 -13.71 -0.61 -4.78
C TYR A 68 -14.86 -1.23 -5.59
N ARG A 69 -15.89 -1.74 -4.90
CA ARG A 69 -17.11 -2.25 -5.54
C ARG A 69 -17.80 -1.17 -6.39
N GLY A 70 -17.81 0.08 -5.93
CA GLY A 70 -18.29 1.23 -6.69
C GLY A 70 -17.52 1.47 -7.98
N ILE A 71 -16.20 1.37 -7.95
CA ILE A 71 -15.35 1.50 -9.14
C ILE A 71 -15.58 0.36 -10.13
N LEU A 72 -15.71 -0.88 -9.65
CA LEU A 72 -16.02 -2.01 -10.54
C LEU A 72 -17.36 -1.83 -11.25
N PHE A 73 -18.38 -1.32 -10.55
CA PHE A 73 -19.68 -1.00 -11.15
C PHE A 73 -19.55 0.09 -12.22
N LEU A 74 -18.79 1.16 -11.91
CA LEU A 74 -18.49 2.25 -12.84
C LEU A 74 -17.61 1.85 -14.03
N THR A 75 -16.86 0.77 -13.93
CA THR A 75 -15.97 0.32 -15.02
C THR A 75 -16.58 -0.84 -15.80
N PHE A 76 -17.87 -1.11 -15.62
CA PHE A 76 -18.60 -2.22 -16.24
C PHE A 76 -18.04 -3.62 -15.90
N ASN A 77 -17.17 -3.73 -14.89
CA ASN A 77 -16.64 -5.01 -14.42
C ASN A 77 -17.68 -5.79 -13.61
N THR A 78 -18.67 -5.10 -13.03
CA THR A 78 -19.80 -5.74 -12.35
C THR A 78 -21.11 -5.01 -12.62
N GLU A 79 -22.23 -5.74 -12.55
CA GLU A 79 -23.58 -5.18 -12.59
C GLU A 79 -24.19 -4.98 -11.20
N VAL A 80 -23.44 -5.40 -10.17
CA VAL A 80 -23.80 -5.27 -8.77
C VAL A 80 -23.65 -3.81 -8.32
N LYS A 81 -24.72 -3.24 -7.76
CA LYS A 81 -24.76 -1.86 -7.26
C LYS A 81 -24.43 -1.85 -5.78
N PRO A 82 -23.43 -1.10 -5.32
CA PRO A 82 -23.11 -1.03 -3.90
C PRO A 82 -24.22 -0.33 -3.09
N PHE A 83 -24.08 -0.35 -1.76
CA PHE A 83 -24.97 0.35 -0.81
C PHE A 83 -25.30 1.77 -1.30
N PRO A 84 -26.57 2.20 -1.28
CA PRO A 84 -27.70 1.67 -0.50
C PRO A 84 -28.54 0.55 -1.16
N PHE A 85 -28.14 0.05 -2.33
CA PHE A 85 -28.93 -1.00 -3.03
C PHE A 85 -28.57 -2.42 -2.59
N GLU A 86 -27.37 -2.59 -2.03
CA GLU A 86 -26.89 -3.81 -1.41
C GLU A 86 -26.50 -3.58 0.04
N GLU A 87 -26.33 -4.68 0.75
CA GLU A 87 -25.88 -4.69 2.13
C GLU A 87 -24.48 -4.06 2.26
N TRP A 88 -24.28 -3.37 3.39
CA TRP A 88 -22.97 -2.83 3.74
C TRP A 88 -21.96 -3.98 3.94
N PRO A 89 -20.74 -3.90 3.39
CA PRO A 89 -19.76 -4.97 3.53
C PRO A 89 -19.45 -5.23 5.01
N VAL A 90 -19.66 -6.46 5.44
CA VAL A 90 -19.26 -6.95 6.76
C VAL A 90 -17.83 -7.44 6.66
N MET A 91 -16.91 -6.73 7.30
CA MET A 91 -15.51 -7.11 7.32
C MET A 91 -15.19 -7.88 8.60
N GLU A 92 -14.51 -9.00 8.43
CA GLU A 92 -13.90 -9.73 9.55
C GLU A 92 -12.86 -8.81 10.22
N PRO A 93 -12.79 -8.80 11.57
CA PRO A 93 -11.84 -7.96 12.28
C PRO A 93 -10.42 -8.36 11.88
N SER A 94 -9.73 -7.46 11.16
CA SER A 94 -8.32 -7.64 10.83
C SER A 94 -7.49 -7.48 12.10
N SER A 95 -6.44 -8.31 12.28
CA SER A 95 -5.51 -8.17 13.41
C SER A 95 -4.68 -6.88 13.34
N GLY A 96 -4.50 -6.32 12.15
CA GLY A 96 -4.09 -4.93 11.89
C GLY A 96 -2.84 -4.41 12.62
N TYR A 97 -2.69 -3.07 12.64
CA TYR A 97 -1.64 -2.36 13.37
C TYR A 97 -2.03 -2.21 14.83
N SER A 98 -1.16 -2.55 15.76
CA SER A 98 -1.36 -2.30 17.20
C SER A 98 -0.21 -1.46 17.72
N ALA A 99 -0.54 -0.24 18.15
CA ALA A 99 0.45 0.71 18.66
C ALA A 99 1.11 0.26 19.98
N ASP A 100 0.48 -0.68 20.69
CA ASP A 100 0.98 -1.23 21.96
C ASP A 100 2.10 -2.30 21.76
N SER A 101 2.40 -2.71 20.52
CA SER A 101 3.27 -3.86 20.26
C SER A 101 4.78 -3.59 20.26
N GLU A 102 5.22 -2.33 20.32
CA GLU A 102 6.63 -1.95 20.11
C GLU A 102 7.42 -1.58 21.39
N ALA A 103 6.81 -1.62 22.58
CA ALA A 103 7.48 -1.19 23.82
C ALA A 103 8.17 -2.31 24.63
N ASP A 104 7.87 -3.60 24.39
CA ASP A 104 8.31 -4.69 25.28
C ASP A 104 9.19 -5.78 24.62
N GLN A 105 9.61 -5.62 23.36
CA GLN A 105 10.45 -6.63 22.66
C GLN A 105 11.95 -6.29 22.55
N ALA A 106 12.44 -5.33 23.33
CA ALA A 106 13.87 -4.96 23.34
C ALA A 106 14.67 -5.48 24.55
N GLU A 107 14.05 -6.20 25.49
CA GLU A 107 14.69 -6.53 26.79
C GLU A 107 15.16 -8.00 26.92
N ASP A 108 14.84 -8.90 25.98
CA ASP A 108 15.21 -10.34 26.07
C ASP A 108 16.00 -10.83 24.83
N ALA A 109 16.88 -9.97 24.30
CA ALA A 109 17.96 -10.44 23.46
C ALA A 109 19.08 -10.96 24.37
N ASP A 110 18.94 -12.21 24.79
CA ASP A 110 19.97 -13.04 25.41
C ASP A 110 21.34 -12.76 24.76
N ILE A 111 22.26 -12.20 25.55
CA ILE A 111 23.63 -11.90 25.14
C ILE A 111 24.33 -13.24 25.00
N VAL A 112 24.27 -13.83 23.81
CA VAL A 112 25.18 -14.92 23.44
C VAL A 112 26.55 -14.27 23.21
N GLU A 113 27.37 -14.29 24.25
CA GLU A 113 28.79 -13.96 24.21
C GLU A 113 29.46 -14.90 23.20
N THR A 114 29.57 -14.45 21.94
CA THR A 114 30.27 -15.20 20.91
C THR A 114 31.77 -15.14 21.25
N GLU A 115 32.28 -16.25 21.77
CA GLU A 115 33.71 -16.51 21.92
C GLU A 115 34.35 -16.32 20.54
N VAL A 116 35.14 -15.26 20.40
CA VAL A 116 35.99 -15.01 19.23
C VAL A 116 37.12 -16.04 19.24
N VAL A 117 36.83 -17.23 18.74
CA VAL A 117 37.87 -18.15 18.26
C VAL A 117 38.31 -17.62 16.90
N ALA A 118 39.50 -17.03 16.87
CA ALA A 118 40.18 -16.63 15.67
C ALA A 118 40.40 -17.85 14.78
N ASP A 119 39.89 -17.83 13.53
CA ASP A 119 40.53 -18.48 12.39
C ASP A 119 39.85 -18.07 11.06
N ASP A 120 40.73 -17.84 10.07
CA ASP A 120 40.50 -17.87 8.62
C ASP A 120 39.98 -16.61 7.88
N ASP A 121 40.91 -15.67 7.70
CA ASP A 121 40.81 -14.40 6.96
C ASP A 121 41.03 -14.59 5.44
N SER A 122 40.19 -15.40 4.75
CA SER A 122 40.49 -15.81 3.36
C SER A 122 39.37 -15.76 2.32
N ASN A 123 38.18 -15.22 2.57
CA ASN A 123 37.12 -15.22 1.53
C ASN A 123 36.21 -13.98 1.49
N ILE A 124 36.79 -12.77 1.53
CA ILE A 124 36.08 -11.58 1.02
C ILE A 124 36.61 -11.26 -0.39
N PRO A 125 35.81 -11.45 -1.45
CA PRO A 125 36.23 -11.12 -2.80
C PRO A 125 36.24 -9.59 -2.99
N THR A 126 37.43 -9.04 -3.23
CA THR A 126 37.63 -7.66 -3.65
C THR A 126 37.01 -7.42 -5.03
N PHE A 127 35.79 -6.88 -5.08
CA PHE A 127 35.13 -6.42 -6.33
C PHE A 127 35.16 -4.89 -6.51
N VAL A 128 35.89 -4.15 -5.67
CA VAL A 128 36.09 -2.70 -5.83
C VAL A 128 37.56 -2.45 -6.13
N ALA A 129 37.96 -2.76 -7.37
CA ALA A 129 39.13 -2.15 -7.99
C ALA A 129 38.66 -0.83 -8.61
N SER A 130 38.76 0.25 -7.84
CA SER A 130 38.67 1.60 -8.39
C SER A 130 39.98 1.88 -9.13
N GLU A 131 39.87 1.95 -10.45
CA GLU A 131 40.85 2.56 -11.36
C GLU A 131 41.13 4.00 -10.89
N GLU A 132 42.22 4.21 -10.16
CA GLU A 132 42.89 5.51 -10.08
C GLU A 132 44.10 5.46 -11.00
N ALA A 133 44.06 6.32 -12.01
CA ALA A 133 45.08 6.50 -13.01
C ALA A 133 46.34 7.10 -12.39
N GLU A 134 47.44 6.34 -12.37
CA GLU A 134 48.78 6.91 -12.49
C GLU A 134 49.51 6.22 -13.64
N GLN A 135 49.62 6.96 -14.74
CA GLN A 135 50.36 6.59 -15.93
C GLN A 135 51.86 6.70 -15.59
N SER A 136 52.48 5.57 -15.27
CA SER A 136 53.93 5.39 -15.22
C SER A 136 54.46 5.43 -16.66
N ASP A 137 55.29 6.44 -16.93
CA ASP A 137 56.09 6.58 -18.16
C ASP A 137 57.39 5.75 -18.02
N GLY A 138 57.68 4.92 -19.03
CA GLY A 138 59.03 4.56 -19.47
C GLY A 138 59.88 3.55 -18.66
N ASP A 139 59.89 2.30 -19.15
CA ASP A 139 61.03 1.38 -19.33
C ASP A 139 62.24 1.42 -18.35
N GLU A 140 62.41 0.33 -17.60
CA GLU A 140 63.71 -0.26 -17.20
C GLU A 140 64.46 -0.85 -18.45
N PRO A 141 65.75 -1.31 -18.42
CA PRO A 141 66.58 -1.70 -17.27
C PRO A 141 68.08 -1.26 -17.36
N GLY A 142 68.84 -1.58 -16.32
CA GLY A 142 70.23 -1.13 -16.12
C GLY A 142 71.31 -1.62 -17.08
N LYS A 143 72.47 -0.94 -17.04
CA LYS A 143 73.79 -1.50 -17.34
C LYS A 143 74.94 -0.66 -16.78
N ASP A 144 75.68 -1.27 -15.86
CA ASP A 144 77.14 -1.27 -15.69
C ASP A 144 77.97 -0.32 -16.60
N LYS A 145 78.56 0.74 -16.03
CA LYS A 145 80.02 0.99 -15.92
C LYS A 145 80.33 2.36 -15.32
#